data_AF-A0A3D3VCQ3-F1
#
_entry.id   AF-A0A3D3VCQ3-F1
#
_cell.length_a   1.000
_cell.length_b   1.000
_cell.length_c   1.000
_cell.angle_alpha   90.00
_cell.angle_beta   90.00
_cell.angle_gamma   90.00
#
_symmetry.space_group_name_H-M   'P 1'
#
loop_
_entity.id
_entity.type
_entity.pdbx_description
1 polymer ?
#
loop_
_entity_poly.entity_id
_entity_poly.type
_entity_poly.pdbx_seq_one_letter_code
_entity_poly.pdbx_strand_id
1 'polypeptide(L)'
;GHAHALELIASGKQIDAKEMTRIGFVNHLHPKGKVLAAAVELAKTIGANGPLATRGAKRIARARKEPGFRAAREMSDTLRHALEWSYDVDEGIAAAKEGRPAKFTGR
;
A
#
# COMPACT_ATOMS: atom_id res chain seq x y z
N GLY A 1 -1.35 17.67 -1.43
CA GLY A 1 -0.79 17.85 -2.80
C GLY A 1 0.25 18.97 -2.81
N HIS A 2 0.90 19.24 -3.95
CA HIS A 2 2.03 20.20 -4.05
C HIS A 2 1.71 21.60 -3.49
N ALA A 3 0.53 22.15 -3.80
CA ALA A 3 0.10 23.45 -3.29
C ALA A 3 0.02 23.50 -1.75
N HIS A 4 -0.69 22.55 -1.11
CA HIS A 4 -0.76 22.47 0.35
C HIS A 4 0.63 22.28 1.00
N ALA A 5 1.55 21.55 0.35
CA ALA A 5 2.89 21.38 0.86
C ALA A 5 3.67 22.71 0.86
N LEU A 6 3.61 23.47 -0.25
CA LEU A 6 4.25 24.79 -0.34
C LEU A 6 3.67 25.77 0.67
N GLU A 7 2.35 25.80 0.85
CA GLU A 7 1.69 26.68 1.84
C GLU A 7 2.20 26.41 3.26
N LEU A 8 2.24 25.14 3.68
CA LEU A 8 2.70 24.77 5.03
C LEU A 8 4.19 25.07 5.24
N ILE A 9 5.03 24.79 4.25
CA ILE A 9 6.48 25.06 4.32
C ILE A 9 6.76 26.57 4.39
N ALA A 10 6.09 27.36 3.54
CA ALA A 10 6.34 28.79 3.43
C ALA A 10 5.74 29.59 4.60
N SER A 11 4.58 29.16 5.14
CA SER A 11 3.89 29.88 6.21
C SER A 11 4.27 29.43 7.63
N GLY A 12 4.77 28.21 7.79
CA GLY A 12 4.97 27.59 9.11
C GLY A 12 3.68 27.35 9.90
N LYS A 13 2.50 27.49 9.26
CA LYS A 13 1.20 27.34 9.91
C LYS A 13 1.03 25.92 10.47
N GLN A 14 0.55 25.84 11.72
CA GLN A 14 0.11 24.57 12.29
C GLN A 14 -1.30 24.21 11.84
N ILE A 15 -1.53 22.93 11.56
CA ILE A 15 -2.83 22.36 11.20
C ILE A 15 -3.24 21.30 12.22
N ASP A 16 -4.54 21.12 12.40
CA ASP A 16 -5.08 20.09 13.29
C ASP A 16 -5.17 18.72 12.59
N ALA A 17 -5.50 17.69 13.37
CA ALA A 17 -5.60 16.32 12.86
C ALA A 17 -6.71 16.14 11.80
N LYS A 18 -7.82 16.89 11.91
CA LYS A 18 -8.93 16.83 10.94
C LYS A 18 -8.46 17.35 9.59
N GLU A 19 -7.76 18.47 9.59
CA GLU A 19 -7.19 19.07 8.41
C GLU A 19 -6.10 18.20 7.79
N MET A 20 -5.20 17.64 8.62
CA MET A 20 -4.19 16.67 8.16
C MET A 20 -4.82 15.50 7.40
N THR A 21 -5.98 15.01 7.87
CA THR A 21 -6.68 13.91 7.19
C THR A 21 -7.34 14.38 5.90
N ARG A 22 -8.00 15.55 5.92
CA ARG A 22 -8.67 16.13 4.76
C ARG A 22 -7.71 16.36 3.57
N ILE A 23 -6.48 16.82 3.84
CA ILE A 23 -5.49 17.10 2.79
C ILE A 23 -4.65 15.87 2.39
N GLY A 24 -4.89 14.72 3.02
CA GLY A 24 -4.14 13.48 2.77
C GLY A 24 -2.72 13.47 3.37
N PHE A 25 -2.48 14.26 4.42
CA PHE A 25 -1.23 14.22 5.18
C PHE A 25 -1.15 12.99 6.11
N VAL A 26 -2.30 12.59 6.67
CA VAL A 26 -2.49 11.30 7.33
C VAL A 26 -3.68 10.57 6.72
N ASN A 27 -3.69 9.23 6.80
CA ASN A 27 -4.76 8.43 6.20
C ASN A 27 -5.99 8.28 7.11
N HIS A 28 -5.77 8.17 8.43
CA HIS A 28 -6.83 7.88 9.40
C HIS A 28 -6.61 8.62 10.72
N LEU A 29 -7.71 8.95 11.39
CA LEU A 29 -7.71 9.43 12.77
C LEU A 29 -8.24 8.35 13.70
N HIS A 30 -7.61 8.25 14.86
CA HIS A 30 -8.02 7.34 15.92
C HIS A 30 -8.08 8.06 17.26
N PRO A 31 -8.93 7.61 18.19
CA PRO A 31 -8.91 8.10 19.56
C PRO A 31 -7.52 7.98 20.20
N LYS A 32 -7.25 8.85 21.18
CA LYS A 32 -5.99 8.83 21.93
C LYS A 32 -5.74 7.42 22.51
N GLY A 33 -4.53 6.91 22.33
CA GLY A 33 -4.13 5.57 22.78
C GLY A 33 -4.55 4.41 21.88
N LYS A 34 -5.30 4.65 20.78
CA LYS A 34 -5.75 3.58 19.87
C LYS A 34 -4.93 3.46 18.58
N VAL A 35 -4.04 4.40 18.31
CA VAL A 35 -3.23 4.44 17.07
C VAL A 35 -2.41 3.16 16.88
N LEU A 36 -1.71 2.70 17.91
CA LEU A 36 -0.87 1.51 17.80
C LEU A 36 -1.70 0.25 17.52
N ALA A 37 -2.81 0.07 18.23
CA ALA A 37 -3.69 -1.07 18.02
C ALA A 37 -4.25 -1.09 16.59
N ALA A 38 -4.74 0.06 16.10
CA ALA A 38 -5.24 0.18 14.73
C ALA A 38 -4.15 -0.08 13.68
N ALA A 39 -2.92 0.41 13.91
CA ALA A 39 -1.79 0.16 13.01
C ALA A 39 -1.40 -1.32 12.97
N VAL A 40 -1.43 -2.02 14.10
CA VAL A 40 -1.18 -3.46 14.18
C VAL A 40 -2.25 -4.25 13.44
N GLU A 41 -3.53 -3.91 13.60
CA GLU A 41 -4.61 -4.58 12.86
C GLU A 41 -4.49 -4.35 11.35
N LEU A 42 -4.15 -3.13 10.91
CA LEU A 42 -3.87 -2.87 9.50
C LEU A 42 -2.68 -3.70 8.99
N ALA A 43 -1.61 -3.81 9.79
CA ALA A 43 -0.44 -4.61 9.45
C ALA A 43 -0.79 -6.11 9.34
N LYS A 44 -1.66 -6.64 10.20
CA LYS A 44 -2.17 -8.02 10.09
C LYS A 44 -2.95 -8.23 8.81
N THR A 45 -3.86 -7.31 8.46
CA THR A 45 -4.62 -7.38 7.20
C THR A 45 -3.70 -7.35 5.99
N ILE A 46 -2.65 -6.51 6.00
CA ILE A 46 -1.64 -6.48 4.93
C ILE A 46 -0.82 -7.78 4.91
N GLY A 47 -0.41 -8.27 6.07
CA GLY A 47 0.39 -9.50 6.21
C GLY A 47 -0.36 -10.78 5.84
N ALA A 48 -1.69 -10.74 5.82
CA ALA A 48 -2.53 -11.83 5.32
C ALA A 48 -2.54 -11.92 3.78
N ASN A 49 -2.00 -10.93 3.06
CA ASN A 49 -1.90 -10.95 1.60
C ASN A 49 -0.56 -11.55 1.13
N GLY A 50 -0.51 -11.96 -0.14
CA GLY A 50 0.72 -12.42 -0.78
C GLY A 50 1.86 -11.40 -0.63
N PRO A 51 2.96 -11.72 0.06
CA PRO A 51 4.02 -10.75 0.38
C PRO A 51 4.75 -10.29 -0.89
N LEU A 52 4.91 -11.17 -1.88
CA LEU A 52 5.49 -10.82 -3.16
C LEU A 52 4.64 -9.81 -3.93
N ALA A 53 3.34 -10.10 -4.09
CA ALA A 53 2.38 -9.21 -4.75
C ALA A 53 2.28 -7.86 -4.05
N THR A 54 2.19 -7.85 -2.71
CA THR A 54 2.11 -6.63 -1.90
C THR A 54 3.35 -5.75 -2.07
N ARG A 55 4.56 -6.34 -2.04
CA ARG A 55 5.82 -5.60 -2.29
C ARG A 55 5.88 -5.06 -3.72
N GLY A 56 5.51 -5.88 -4.70
CA GLY A 56 5.46 -5.48 -6.11
C GLY A 56 4.53 -4.30 -6.35
N ALA A 57 3.29 -4.38 -5.86
CA ALA A 57 2.29 -3.31 -5.95
C ALA A 57 2.80 -1.99 -5.35
N LYS A 58 3.46 -2.05 -4.18
CA LYS A 58 4.04 -0.87 -3.53
C LYS A 58 5.18 -0.25 -4.35
N ARG A 59 6.00 -1.07 -5.02
CA ARG A 59 7.07 -0.60 -5.91
C ARG A 59 6.51 0.10 -7.14
N ILE A 60 5.49 -0.47 -7.77
CA ILE A 60 4.77 0.11 -8.92
C ILE A 60 4.14 1.46 -8.53
N ALA A 61 3.45 1.51 -7.38
CA ALA A 61 2.82 2.74 -6.89
C ALA A 61 3.84 3.86 -6.64
N ARG A 62 5.05 3.53 -6.19
CA ARG A 62 6.15 4.49 -5.99
C ARG A 62 6.79 4.96 -7.30
N ALA A 63 6.81 4.11 -8.33
CA ALA A 63 7.38 4.41 -9.63
C ALA A 63 6.50 5.38 -10.47
N ARG A 64 5.26 5.67 -10.06
CA ARG A 64 4.34 6.67 -10.68
C ARG A 64 4.79 8.14 -10.53
N LYS A 65 6.10 8.42 -10.51
CA LYS A 65 6.64 9.78 -10.41
C LYS A 65 7.17 10.33 -11.73
N GLU A 66 7.27 9.54 -12.79
CA GLU A 66 7.63 10.05 -14.12
C GLU A 66 6.39 10.35 -14.99
N PRO A 67 6.47 11.33 -15.92
CA PRO A 67 5.37 11.62 -16.84
C PRO A 67 5.09 10.41 -17.74
N GLY A 68 3.85 9.92 -17.69
CA GLY A 68 3.36 8.84 -18.55
C GLY A 68 3.15 7.50 -17.83
N PHE A 69 2.18 6.73 -18.30
CA PHE A 69 1.82 5.41 -17.73
C PHE A 69 2.77 4.28 -18.16
N ARG A 70 3.66 4.52 -19.13
CA ARG A 70 4.46 3.47 -19.78
C ARG A 70 5.44 2.78 -18.83
N ALA A 71 6.27 3.55 -18.11
CA ALA A 71 7.26 2.99 -17.18
C ALA A 71 6.60 2.21 -16.01
N ALA A 72 5.46 2.73 -15.49
CA ALA A 72 4.68 2.02 -14.47
C ALA A 72 4.05 0.72 -15.01
N ARG A 73 3.63 0.72 -16.28
CA ARG A 73 3.06 -0.45 -16.95
C ARG A 73 4.11 -1.53 -17.23
N GLU A 74 5.26 -1.17 -17.79
CA GLU A 74 6.38 -2.09 -18.04
C GLU A 74 6.89 -2.72 -16.73
N MET A 75 7.00 -1.92 -15.66
CA MET A 75 7.36 -2.44 -14.34
C MET A 75 6.29 -3.37 -13.76
N SER A 76 5.01 -3.04 -13.96
CA SER A 76 3.90 -3.92 -13.57
C SER A 76 3.94 -5.25 -14.31
N ASP A 77 4.19 -5.24 -15.62
CA ASP A 77 4.24 -6.44 -16.43
C ASP A 77 5.44 -7.32 -16.06
N THR A 78 6.61 -6.69 -15.82
CA THR A 78 7.82 -7.39 -15.35
C THR A 78 7.60 -8.06 -13.99
N LEU A 79 7.05 -7.33 -13.03
CA LEU A 79 6.76 -7.88 -11.70
C LEU A 79 5.69 -8.96 -11.77
N ARG A 80 4.65 -8.78 -12.58
CA ARG A 80 3.61 -9.79 -12.77
C ARG A 80 4.22 -11.07 -13.34
N HIS A 81 5.03 -11.00 -14.40
CA HIS A 81 5.70 -12.17 -14.98
C HIS A 81 6.63 -12.89 -14.00
N ALA A 82 7.34 -12.15 -13.15
CA ALA A 82 8.20 -12.75 -12.13
C ALA A 82 7.42 -13.46 -11.01
N LEU A 83 6.16 -13.09 -10.79
CA LEU A 83 5.32 -13.61 -9.72
C LEU A 83 4.27 -14.63 -10.19
N GLU A 84 3.91 -14.60 -11.47
CA GLU A 84 2.85 -15.45 -12.04
C GLU A 84 3.10 -16.95 -11.87
N TRP A 85 4.37 -17.35 -11.73
CA TRP A 85 4.80 -18.73 -11.51
C TRP A 85 5.25 -18.99 -10.06
N SER A 86 4.95 -18.07 -9.14
CA SER A 86 5.29 -18.23 -7.73
C SER A 86 4.31 -19.18 -7.04
N TYR A 87 4.78 -19.89 -6.02
CA TYR A 87 3.93 -20.75 -5.19
C TYR A 87 2.79 -19.95 -4.57
N ASP A 88 3.06 -18.68 -4.21
CA ASP A 88 2.06 -17.79 -3.63
C ASP A 88 0.87 -17.50 -4.58
N VAL A 89 1.07 -17.53 -5.90
CA VAL A 89 -0.04 -17.37 -6.87
C VAL A 89 -0.91 -18.62 -6.89
N ASP A 90 -0.31 -19.80 -7.01
CA ASP A 90 -1.03 -21.08 -7.00
C ASP A 90 -1.81 -21.28 -5.70
N GLU A 91 -1.16 -21.00 -4.55
CA GLU A 91 -1.79 -21.07 -3.24
C GLU A 91 -2.91 -20.05 -3.08
N GLY A 92 -2.75 -18.84 -3.61
CA GLY A 92 -3.80 -17.82 -3.60
C GLY A 92 -5.04 -18.26 -4.37
N ILE A 93 -4.87 -18.88 -5.54
CA ILE A 93 -5.97 -19.42 -6.36
C ILE A 93 -6.63 -20.62 -5.65
N ALA A 94 -5.84 -21.55 -5.13
CA ALA A 94 -6.34 -22.74 -4.43
C ALA A 94 -7.13 -22.37 -3.17
N ALA A 95 -6.58 -21.50 -2.32
CA ALA A 95 -7.22 -21.05 -1.09
C ALA A 95 -8.56 -20.34 -1.36
N ALA A 96 -8.63 -19.51 -2.41
CA ALA A 96 -9.86 -18.87 -2.84
C ALA A 96 -10.92 -19.88 -3.31
N LYS A 97 -10.50 -20.89 -4.09
CA LYS A 97 -11.40 -21.96 -4.57
C LYS A 97 -11.92 -22.84 -3.43
N GLU A 98 -11.09 -23.08 -2.42
CA GLU A 98 -11.39 -23.93 -1.27
C GLU A 98 -12.05 -23.18 -0.10
N GLY A 99 -12.19 -21.86 -0.18
CA GLY A 99 -12.80 -21.03 0.87
C GLY A 99 -12.00 -21.00 2.18
N ARG A 100 -10.68 -21.20 2.12
CA ARG A 100 -9.78 -21.22 3.29
C ARG A 100 -8.79 -20.05 3.25
N PRO A 101 -8.18 -19.68 4.41
CA PRO A 101 -7.07 -18.74 4.42
C PRO A 101 -5.87 -19.27 3.61
N ALA A 102 -5.27 -18.39 2.82
CA ALA A 102 -4.06 -18.68 2.06
C ALA A 102 -2.81 -18.72 2.96
N LYS A 103 -1.89 -19.64 2.66
CA LYS A 103 -0.62 -19.84 3.35
C LYS A 103 0.54 -19.36 2.47
N PHE A 104 0.70 -18.05 2.38
CA PHE A 104 1.79 -17.47 1.61
C PHE A 104 3.15 -17.71 2.26
N THR A 105 4.14 -18.04 1.44
CA THR A 105 5.54 -18.30 1.87
C THR A 105 6.53 -17.29 1.30
N GLY A 106 6.10 -16.45 0.36
CA GLY A 106 6.95 -15.46 -0.30
C GLY A 106 7.97 -16.06 -1.26
N ARG A 107 7.63 -17.23 -1.83
CA ARG A 107 8.43 -17.95 -2.81
C ARG A 107 7.67 -18.08 -4.13
#